data_AF-A0A5J4PGR6-F1
#
_entry.id   AF-A0A5J4PGR6-F1
#
_cell.length_a   1.000
_cell.length_b   1.000
_cell.length_c   1.000
_cell.angle_alpha   90.00
_cell.angle_beta   90.00
_cell.angle_gamma   90.00
#
_symmetry.space_group_name_H-M   'P 1'
#
loop_
_entity.id
_entity.type
_entity.pdbx_description
1 polymer ?
#
loop_
_entity_poly.entity_id
_entity_poly.type
_entity_poly.pdbx_seq_one_letter_code
_entity_poly.pdbx_strand_id
1 'polypeptide(L)'
;MYTIQIDGVEKSYQDVTKLVDALKQLDNANLKVNSTQKETSSANNDLTKEQKSYLDTLAKIAKLEEDATKKQIEATQALREKTSALNAEIKANTAAEGSIKQMDARLSNLRREYDNLSKAERENMDVGGNLLTQIQNLDAEYKSAKESTGRFQDSVGNYAIVGKSLNQVFGENNKILKLFGENSKVAGGAIKVLDKLQQSNILSSKALTTVVNLSSKAFGGLGKAIVATGSFFLS
;
A
#
# COMPACT_ATOMS: atom_id res chain seq x y z
N MET A 1 137.26 -46.90 -9.62
CA MET A 1 136.32 -45.90 -9.07
C MET A 1 135.10 -46.67 -8.59
N TYR A 2 134.76 -46.60 -7.30
CA TYR A 2 133.51 -47.15 -6.78
C TYR A 2 132.49 -46.03 -6.65
N THR A 3 131.30 -46.22 -7.22
CA THR A 3 130.17 -45.31 -7.12
C THR A 3 129.22 -45.84 -6.05
N ILE A 4 128.91 -45.02 -5.05
CA ILE A 4 127.91 -45.34 -4.04
C ILE A 4 126.55 -45.01 -4.67
N GLN A 5 125.70 -46.02 -4.89
CA GLN A 5 124.30 -45.81 -5.26
C GLN A 5 123.45 -45.75 -3.99
N ILE A 6 122.69 -44.67 -3.81
CA ILE A 6 121.82 -44.43 -2.66
C ILE A 6 120.36 -44.57 -3.12
N ASP A 7 119.94 -45.81 -3.37
CA ASP A 7 118.66 -46.14 -4.04
C ASP A 7 117.39 -45.69 -3.30
N GLY A 8 117.48 -45.43 -1.98
CA GLY A 8 116.33 -44.99 -1.17
C GLY A 8 115.97 -43.52 -1.33
N VAL A 9 116.94 -42.66 -1.66
CA VAL A 9 116.74 -41.19 -1.69
C VAL A 9 116.01 -40.78 -2.96
N GLU A 10 116.35 -41.37 -4.10
CA GLU A 10 115.71 -41.14 -5.41
C GLU A 10 114.20 -41.43 -5.35
N LYS A 11 113.82 -42.54 -4.70
CA LYS A 11 112.42 -42.96 -4.56
C LYS A 11 111.64 -42.01 -3.65
N SER A 12 112.23 -41.61 -2.52
CA SER A 12 111.61 -40.63 -1.61
C SER A 12 111.39 -39.28 -2.28
N TYR A 13 112.34 -38.85 -3.14
CA TYR A 13 112.25 -37.60 -3.87
C TYR A 13 111.09 -37.61 -4.89
N GLN A 14 110.94 -38.71 -5.63
CA GLN A 14 109.84 -38.89 -6.57
C GLN A 14 108.48 -38.88 -5.85
N ASP A 15 108.38 -39.49 -4.67
CA ASP A 15 107.15 -39.52 -3.90
C ASP A 15 106.79 -38.13 -3.34
N VAL A 16 107.77 -37.36 -2.86
CA VAL A 16 107.57 -35.97 -2.43
C VAL A 16 107.11 -35.08 -3.60
N THR A 17 107.66 -35.28 -4.79
CA THR A 17 107.29 -34.51 -5.99
C THR A 17 105.83 -34.79 -6.38
N LYS A 18 105.41 -36.06 -6.38
CA LYS A 18 104.01 -36.44 -6.61
C LYS A 18 103.07 -35.86 -5.55
N LEU A 19 103.50 -35.82 -4.29
CA LEU A 19 102.72 -35.23 -3.20
C LEU A 19 102.50 -33.73 -3.42
N VAL A 20 103.53 -33.01 -3.86
CA VAL A 20 103.44 -31.58 -4.19
C VAL A 20 102.46 -31.34 -5.34
N ASP A 21 102.48 -32.18 -6.38
CA ASP A 21 101.54 -32.06 -7.49
C ASP A 21 100.10 -32.39 -7.07
N ALA A 22 99.92 -33.40 -6.21
CA ALA A 22 98.62 -33.72 -5.63
C ALA A 22 98.07 -32.56 -4.76
N LEU A 23 98.93 -31.89 -3.98
CA LEU A 23 98.55 -30.70 -3.20
C LEU A 23 98.13 -29.53 -4.11
N LYS A 24 98.85 -29.28 -5.21
CA LYS A 24 98.46 -28.26 -6.20
C LYS A 24 97.11 -28.58 -6.85
N GLN A 25 96.86 -29.85 -7.16
CA GLN A 25 95.57 -30.27 -7.72
C GLN A 25 94.44 -30.11 -6.70
N LEU A 26 94.68 -30.43 -5.43
CA LEU A 26 93.72 -30.24 -4.34
C LEU A 26 93.36 -28.76 -4.15
N ASP A 27 94.35 -27.87 -4.19
CA ASP A 27 94.11 -26.43 -4.04
C ASP A 27 93.26 -25.86 -5.19
N ASN A 28 93.59 -26.25 -6.42
CA ASN A 28 92.77 -25.91 -7.60
C ASN A 28 91.34 -26.46 -7.52
N ALA A 29 91.17 -27.68 -7.00
CA ALA A 29 89.86 -28.27 -6.80
C ALA A 29 89.05 -27.49 -5.74
N ASN A 30 89.67 -27.10 -4.62
CA ASN A 30 89.03 -26.30 -3.57
C ASN A 30 88.61 -24.92 -4.06
N LEU A 31 89.46 -24.25 -4.85
CA LEU A 31 89.11 -22.97 -5.47
C LEU A 31 87.87 -23.09 -6.37
N LYS A 32 87.81 -24.15 -7.18
CA LYS A 32 86.67 -24.41 -8.07
C LYS A 32 85.39 -24.75 -7.30
N VAL A 33 85.49 -25.53 -6.22
CA VAL A 33 84.33 -25.86 -5.37
C VAL A 33 83.78 -24.60 -4.69
N ASN A 34 84.64 -23.73 -4.16
CA ASN A 34 84.20 -22.48 -3.54
C ASN A 34 83.52 -21.54 -4.53
N SER A 35 84.01 -21.45 -5.77
CA SER A 35 83.35 -20.64 -6.80
C SER A 35 81.98 -21.20 -7.18
N THR A 36 81.86 -22.51 -7.43
CA THR A 36 80.56 -23.11 -7.76
C THR A 36 79.56 -23.04 -6.61
N GLN A 37 80.01 -23.16 -5.37
CA GLN A 37 79.15 -23.03 -4.18
C GLN A 37 78.58 -21.61 -4.05
N LYS A 38 79.36 -20.59 -4.40
CA LYS A 38 78.89 -19.19 -4.43
C LYS A 38 77.84 -18.99 -5.52
N GLU A 39 78.07 -19.52 -6.72
CA GLU A 39 77.15 -19.42 -7.86
C GLU A 39 75.81 -20.14 -7.59
N THR A 40 75.86 -21.36 -7.03
CA THR A 40 74.63 -22.10 -6.65
C THR A 40 73.86 -21.39 -5.55
N SER A 41 74.54 -20.76 -4.60
CA SER A 41 73.88 -19.96 -3.55
C SER A 41 73.17 -18.74 -4.13
N SER A 42 73.78 -18.02 -5.08
CA SER A 42 73.09 -16.92 -5.79
C SER A 42 71.90 -17.41 -6.60
N ALA A 43 72.06 -18.49 -7.37
CA ALA A 43 70.99 -19.04 -8.21
C ALA A 43 69.78 -19.49 -7.37
N ASN A 44 70.02 -20.11 -6.21
CA ASN A 44 68.95 -20.50 -5.28
C ASN A 44 68.19 -19.30 -4.71
N ASN A 45 68.89 -18.21 -4.36
CA ASN A 45 68.24 -17.00 -3.86
C ASN A 45 67.35 -16.36 -4.93
N ASP A 46 67.80 -16.30 -6.18
CA ASP A 46 67.02 -15.72 -7.27
C ASP A 46 65.82 -16.61 -7.63
N LEU A 47 66.01 -17.94 -7.68
CA LEU A 47 64.90 -18.89 -7.86
C LEU A 47 63.84 -18.74 -6.75
N THR A 48 64.26 -18.54 -5.51
CA THR A 48 63.34 -18.33 -4.38
C THR A 48 62.54 -17.03 -4.52
N LYS A 49 63.17 -15.95 -5.01
CA LYS A 49 62.47 -14.68 -5.29
C LYS A 49 61.46 -14.84 -6.42
N GLU A 50 61.83 -15.51 -7.51
CA GLU A 50 60.93 -15.77 -8.64
C GLU A 50 59.73 -16.62 -8.20
N GLN A 51 59.96 -17.70 -7.45
CA GLN A 51 58.88 -18.53 -6.89
C GLN A 51 57.94 -17.72 -6.00
N LYS A 52 58.46 -16.85 -5.13
CA LYS A 52 57.64 -15.98 -4.30
C LYS A 52 56.82 -15.01 -5.14
N SER A 53 57.43 -14.37 -6.14
CA SER A 53 56.74 -13.44 -7.03
C SER A 53 55.60 -14.14 -7.81
N TYR A 54 55.81 -15.39 -8.22
CA TYR A 54 54.80 -16.20 -8.88
C TYR A 54 53.64 -16.58 -7.95
N LEU A 55 53.93 -16.92 -6.69
CA LEU A 55 52.87 -17.16 -5.70
C LEU A 55 52.06 -15.89 -5.42
N ASP A 56 52.72 -14.73 -5.35
CA ASP A 56 52.05 -13.44 -5.17
C ASP A 56 51.17 -13.07 -6.36
N THR A 57 51.61 -13.36 -7.60
CA THR A 57 50.77 -13.14 -8.79
C THR A 57 49.57 -14.07 -8.83
N LEU A 58 49.72 -15.35 -8.47
CA LEU A 58 48.60 -16.28 -8.34
C LEU A 58 47.59 -15.81 -7.29
N ALA A 59 48.05 -15.36 -6.11
CA ALA A 59 47.17 -14.84 -5.07
C ALA A 59 46.40 -13.59 -5.55
N LYS A 60 47.03 -12.74 -6.37
CA LYS A 60 46.39 -11.55 -6.95
C LYS A 60 45.34 -11.93 -7.99
N ILE A 61 45.60 -12.95 -8.82
CA ILE A 61 44.64 -13.48 -9.79
C ILE A 61 43.41 -14.02 -9.06
N ALA A 62 43.61 -14.85 -8.03
CA ALA A 62 42.50 -15.41 -7.24
C ALA A 62 41.60 -14.32 -6.62
N LYS A 63 42.20 -13.24 -6.08
CA LYS A 63 41.43 -12.09 -5.56
C LYS A 63 40.67 -11.35 -6.66
N LEU A 64 41.27 -11.15 -7.83
CA LEU A 64 40.61 -10.49 -8.95
C LEU A 64 39.43 -11.31 -9.48
N GLU A 65 39.57 -12.64 -9.52
CA GLU A 65 38.48 -13.54 -9.88
C GLU A 65 37.35 -13.49 -8.84
N GLU A 66 37.67 -13.52 -7.55
CA GLU A 66 36.68 -13.36 -6.48
C GLU A 66 35.92 -12.04 -6.59
N ASP A 67 36.64 -10.92 -6.75
CA ASP A 67 36.03 -9.60 -6.93
C ASP A 67 35.15 -9.52 -8.18
N ALA A 68 35.58 -10.14 -9.29
CA ALA A 68 34.81 -10.19 -10.52
C ALA A 68 33.52 -11.01 -10.35
N THR A 69 33.60 -12.17 -9.71
CA THR A 69 32.41 -13.00 -9.43
C THR A 69 31.44 -12.29 -8.50
N LYS A 70 31.93 -11.62 -7.45
CA LYS A 70 31.11 -10.83 -6.54
C LYS A 70 30.38 -9.71 -7.27
N LYS A 71 31.09 -8.93 -8.10
CA LYS A 71 30.48 -7.87 -8.94
C LYS A 71 29.44 -8.43 -9.90
N GLN A 72 29.68 -9.62 -10.48
CA GLN A 72 28.72 -10.27 -11.36
C GLN A 72 27.45 -10.70 -10.61
N ILE A 73 27.59 -11.25 -9.40
CA ILE A 73 26.46 -11.61 -8.54
C ILE A 73 25.66 -10.37 -8.16
N GLU A 74 26.34 -9.31 -7.69
CA GLU A 74 25.71 -8.04 -7.33
C GLU A 74 24.95 -7.42 -8.52
N ALA A 75 25.57 -7.37 -9.71
CA ALA A 75 24.94 -6.87 -10.92
C ALA A 75 23.72 -7.71 -11.32
N THR A 76 23.81 -9.04 -11.21
CA THR A 76 22.71 -9.95 -11.52
C THR A 76 21.54 -9.77 -10.54
N GLN A 77 21.85 -9.60 -9.26
CA GLN A 77 20.84 -9.35 -8.22
C GLN A 77 20.15 -8.00 -8.45
N ALA A 78 20.91 -6.93 -8.67
CA ALA A 78 20.38 -5.61 -9.00
C ALA A 78 19.48 -5.66 -10.25
N LEU A 79 19.89 -6.40 -11.29
CA LEU A 79 19.08 -6.58 -12.50
C LEU A 79 17.76 -7.29 -12.18
N ARG A 80 17.80 -8.39 -11.41
CA ARG A 80 16.59 -9.12 -11.00
C ARG A 80 15.63 -8.24 -10.21
N GLU A 81 16.14 -7.44 -9.28
CA GLU A 81 15.32 -6.51 -8.50
C GLU A 81 14.66 -5.46 -9.40
N LYS A 82 15.42 -4.86 -10.33
CA LYS A 82 14.88 -3.91 -11.31
C LYS A 82 13.82 -4.53 -12.22
N THR A 83 14.08 -5.73 -12.74
CA THR A 83 13.11 -6.44 -13.58
C THR A 83 11.85 -6.82 -12.80
N SER A 84 11.98 -7.24 -11.54
CA SER A 84 10.82 -7.53 -10.69
C SER A 84 9.98 -6.29 -10.43
N ALA A 85 10.61 -5.16 -10.10
CA ALA A 85 9.93 -3.87 -9.91
C ALA A 85 9.21 -3.42 -11.18
N LEU A 86 9.87 -3.48 -12.35
CA LEU A 86 9.28 -3.15 -13.64
C LEU A 86 8.06 -4.04 -13.96
N ASN A 87 8.17 -5.35 -13.74
CA ASN A 87 7.06 -6.27 -13.97
C ASN A 87 5.88 -6.00 -13.03
N ALA A 88 6.14 -5.66 -11.77
CA ALA A 88 5.11 -5.26 -10.82
C ALA A 88 4.40 -3.97 -11.28
N GLU A 89 5.17 -2.99 -11.76
CA GLU A 89 4.64 -1.74 -12.32
C GLU A 89 3.80 -1.99 -13.58
N ILE A 90 4.28 -2.78 -14.54
CA ILE A 90 3.52 -3.16 -15.74
C ILE A 90 2.21 -3.84 -15.37
N LYS A 91 2.23 -4.75 -14.37
CA LYS A 91 1.03 -5.44 -13.90
C LYS A 91 0.04 -4.48 -13.25
N ALA A 92 0.52 -3.56 -12.42
CA ALA A 92 -0.29 -2.53 -11.79
C ALA A 92 -0.93 -1.59 -12.85
N ASN A 93 -0.14 -1.14 -13.82
CA ASN A 93 -0.61 -0.30 -14.92
C ASN A 93 -1.63 -1.03 -15.81
N THR A 94 -1.37 -2.29 -16.17
CA THR A 94 -2.30 -3.12 -16.96
C THR A 94 -3.62 -3.36 -16.21
N ALA A 95 -3.56 -3.63 -14.90
CA ALA A 95 -4.74 -3.81 -14.07
C ALA A 95 -5.55 -2.51 -13.96
N ALA A 96 -4.87 -1.37 -13.77
CA ALA A 96 -5.51 -0.06 -13.74
C ALA A 96 -6.15 0.29 -15.09
N GLU A 97 -5.45 0.07 -16.21
CA GLU A 97 -6.00 0.28 -17.55
C GLU A 97 -7.21 -0.62 -17.85
N GLY A 98 -7.18 -1.87 -17.40
CA GLY A 98 -8.33 -2.78 -17.50
C GLY A 98 -9.54 -2.28 -16.71
N SER A 99 -9.32 -1.78 -15.49
CA SER A 99 -10.37 -1.16 -14.67
C SER A 99 -10.95 0.09 -15.32
N ILE A 100 -10.10 0.96 -15.87
CA ILE A 100 -10.50 2.16 -16.63
C ILE A 100 -11.35 1.77 -17.84
N LYS A 101 -10.97 0.74 -18.61
CA LYS A 101 -11.78 0.26 -19.75
C LYS A 101 -13.15 -0.27 -19.33
N GLN A 102 -13.24 -0.95 -18.18
CA GLN A 102 -14.52 -1.42 -17.66
C GLN A 102 -15.42 -0.25 -17.21
N MET A 103 -14.85 0.76 -16.56
CA MET A 103 -15.56 1.99 -16.19
C MET A 103 -16.08 2.73 -17.43
N ASP A 104 -15.27 2.83 -18.49
CA ASP A 104 -15.67 3.45 -19.77
C ASP A 104 -16.87 2.73 -20.42
N ALA A 105 -16.83 1.39 -20.47
CA ALA A 105 -17.93 0.59 -21.00
C ALA A 105 -19.22 0.76 -20.17
N ARG A 106 -19.10 0.80 -18.83
CA ARG A 106 -20.24 1.05 -17.93
C ARG A 106 -20.81 2.45 -18.14
N LEU A 107 -19.96 3.46 -18.25
CA LEU A 107 -20.37 4.85 -18.49
C LEU A 107 -21.10 5.00 -19.84
N SER A 108 -20.59 4.35 -20.88
CA SER A 108 -21.25 4.30 -22.20
C SER A 108 -22.64 3.64 -22.12
N ASN A 109 -22.77 2.52 -21.40
CA ASN A 109 -24.05 1.86 -21.19
C ASN A 109 -25.05 2.74 -20.42
N LEU A 110 -24.63 3.37 -19.32
CA LEU A 110 -25.49 4.25 -18.51
C LEU A 110 -25.92 5.50 -19.28
N ARG A 111 -25.02 6.10 -20.07
CA ARG A 111 -25.36 7.23 -20.95
C ARG A 111 -26.39 6.83 -22.00
N ARG A 112 -26.22 5.66 -22.63
CA ARG A 112 -27.21 5.13 -23.58
C ARG A 112 -28.56 4.87 -22.91
N GLU A 113 -28.56 4.35 -21.69
CA GLU A 113 -29.79 4.14 -20.91
C GLU A 113 -30.49 5.47 -20.63
N TYR A 114 -29.73 6.49 -20.23
CA TYR A 114 -30.24 7.84 -20.00
C TYR A 114 -30.78 8.50 -21.28
N ASP A 115 -30.08 8.31 -22.40
CA ASP A 115 -30.49 8.79 -23.71
C ASP A 115 -31.74 8.07 -24.23
N ASN A 116 -32.00 6.84 -23.80
CA ASN A 116 -33.20 6.10 -24.15
C ASN A 116 -34.42 6.44 -23.27
N LEU A 117 -34.24 7.15 -22.15
CA LEU A 117 -35.35 7.61 -21.31
C LEU A 117 -36.20 8.65 -22.05
N SER A 118 -37.52 8.59 -21.85
CA SER A 118 -38.44 9.63 -22.29
C SER A 118 -38.23 10.92 -21.49
N LYS A 119 -38.71 12.05 -22.00
CA LYS A 119 -38.57 13.35 -21.32
C LYS A 119 -39.14 13.33 -19.90
N ALA A 120 -40.27 12.67 -19.69
CA ALA A 120 -40.91 12.53 -18.38
C ALA A 120 -40.09 11.65 -17.41
N GLU A 121 -39.42 10.60 -17.92
CA GLU A 121 -38.57 9.72 -17.11
C GLU A 121 -37.22 10.37 -16.79
N ARG A 122 -36.69 11.22 -17.69
CA ARG A 122 -35.49 12.03 -17.41
C ARG A 122 -35.72 13.08 -16.33
N GLU A 123 -36.87 13.74 -16.37
CA GLU A 123 -37.28 14.75 -15.38
C GLU A 123 -37.73 14.10 -14.05
N ASN A 124 -38.02 12.79 -14.06
CA ASN A 124 -38.30 12.03 -12.86
C ASN A 124 -37.02 11.83 -12.03
N MET A 125 -37.09 12.19 -10.75
CA MET A 125 -35.95 12.17 -9.84
C MET A 125 -35.47 10.76 -9.48
N ASP A 126 -36.39 9.80 -9.41
CA ASP A 126 -36.11 8.42 -9.02
C ASP A 126 -35.50 7.61 -10.18
N VAL A 127 -35.84 7.97 -11.42
CA VAL A 127 -35.38 7.28 -12.64
C VAL A 127 -34.25 8.06 -13.31
N GLY A 128 -34.55 9.19 -13.95
CA GLY A 128 -33.56 10.02 -14.64
C GLY A 128 -32.56 10.71 -13.71
N GLY A 129 -33.03 11.25 -12.58
CA GLY A 129 -32.16 11.92 -11.60
C GLY A 129 -31.15 10.97 -10.95
N ASN A 130 -31.59 9.76 -10.60
CA ASN A 130 -30.72 8.71 -10.05
C ASN A 130 -29.71 8.23 -11.10
N LEU A 131 -30.15 7.94 -12.32
CA LEU A 131 -29.27 7.53 -13.41
C LEU A 131 -28.22 8.60 -13.76
N LEU A 132 -28.62 9.87 -13.78
CA LEU A 132 -27.71 11.00 -13.98
C LEU A 132 -26.68 11.10 -12.85
N THR A 133 -27.09 10.88 -11.61
CA THR A 133 -26.19 10.87 -10.45
C THR A 133 -25.18 9.73 -10.55
N GLN A 134 -25.61 8.53 -10.97
CA GLN A 134 -24.72 7.39 -11.19
C GLN A 134 -23.71 7.68 -12.31
N ILE A 135 -24.15 8.30 -13.41
CA ILE A 135 -23.27 8.73 -14.51
C ILE A 135 -22.22 9.73 -14.00
N GLN A 136 -22.63 10.74 -13.22
CA GLN A 136 -21.72 11.76 -12.69
C GLN A 136 -20.70 11.18 -11.70
N ASN A 137 -21.14 10.29 -10.81
CA ASN A 137 -20.25 9.64 -9.84
C ASN A 137 -19.23 8.74 -10.56
N LEU A 138 -19.68 7.94 -11.53
CA LEU A 138 -18.79 7.06 -12.30
C LEU A 138 -17.84 7.84 -13.22
N ASP A 139 -18.29 8.97 -13.80
CA ASP A 139 -17.44 9.87 -14.60
C ASP A 139 -16.32 10.50 -13.74
N ALA A 140 -16.64 10.91 -12.51
CA ALA A 140 -15.66 11.43 -11.57
C ALA A 140 -14.63 10.36 -11.16
N GLU A 141 -15.09 9.14 -10.86
CA GLU A 141 -14.22 8.01 -10.54
C GLU A 141 -13.32 7.62 -11.73
N TYR A 142 -13.89 7.57 -12.94
CA TYR A 142 -13.16 7.29 -14.19
C TYR A 142 -12.05 8.33 -14.45
N LYS A 143 -12.34 9.62 -14.25
CA LYS A 143 -11.35 10.70 -14.39
C LYS A 143 -10.24 10.57 -13.35
N SER A 144 -10.60 10.35 -12.09
CA SER A 144 -9.62 10.14 -11.02
C SER A 144 -8.71 8.92 -11.28
N ALA A 145 -9.26 7.82 -11.81
CA ALA A 145 -8.49 6.64 -12.18
C ALA A 145 -7.53 6.92 -13.36
N LYS A 146 -7.96 7.69 -14.36
CA LYS A 146 -7.08 8.14 -15.47
C LYS A 146 -5.97 9.08 -15.00
N GLU A 147 -6.27 9.98 -14.08
CA GLU A 147 -5.27 10.86 -13.46
C GLU A 147 -4.23 10.06 -12.65
N SER A 148 -4.67 9.05 -11.89
CA SER A 148 -3.74 8.17 -11.15
C SER A 148 -2.80 7.36 -12.06
N THR A 149 -3.13 7.20 -13.34
CA THR A 149 -2.29 6.55 -14.36
C THR A 149 -1.54 7.57 -15.23
N GLY A 150 -1.55 8.86 -14.87
CA GLY A 150 -0.84 9.94 -15.57
C GLY A 150 -1.53 10.46 -16.83
N ARG A 151 -2.79 10.08 -17.07
CA ARG A 151 -3.57 10.45 -18.26
C ARG A 151 -4.49 11.63 -17.96
N PHE A 152 -3.97 12.85 -18.03
CA PHE A 152 -4.67 14.09 -17.65
C PHE A 152 -5.55 14.72 -18.75
N GLN A 153 -5.74 14.06 -19.90
CA GLN A 153 -6.43 14.65 -21.06
C GLN A 153 -7.90 15.04 -20.81
N ASP A 154 -8.58 14.36 -19.87
CA ASP A 154 -9.99 14.63 -19.53
C ASP A 154 -10.16 15.35 -18.17
N SER A 155 -9.04 15.78 -17.57
CA SER A 155 -8.96 16.50 -16.28
C SER A 155 -9.22 18.02 -16.44
N VAL A 156 -10.02 18.42 -17.42
CA VAL A 156 -10.41 19.82 -17.59
C VAL A 156 -11.53 20.17 -16.60
N GLY A 157 -11.13 20.62 -15.41
CA GLY A 157 -12.01 21.31 -14.47
C GLY A 157 -12.90 20.41 -13.62
N ASN A 158 -12.34 19.96 -12.49
CA ASN A 158 -13.03 19.76 -11.21
C ASN A 158 -14.54 20.09 -11.23
N TYR A 159 -15.42 19.08 -11.31
CA TYR A 159 -16.87 19.25 -11.10
C TYR A 159 -17.16 19.51 -9.62
N ALA A 160 -16.67 20.65 -9.10
CA ALA A 160 -16.97 21.19 -7.79
C ALA A 160 -18.48 21.44 -7.54
N ILE A 161 -19.33 21.09 -8.51
CA ILE A 161 -20.78 21.27 -8.48
C ILE A 161 -21.48 20.06 -7.83
N VAL A 162 -20.96 18.83 -7.90
CA VAL A 162 -21.79 17.65 -7.56
C VAL A 162 -21.99 17.48 -6.04
N GLY A 163 -20.97 17.69 -5.20
CA GLY A 163 -21.13 17.56 -3.73
C GLY A 163 -21.91 18.71 -3.06
N LYS A 164 -21.80 19.94 -3.58
CA LYS A 164 -22.50 21.11 -3.02
C LYS A 164 -23.92 21.28 -3.59
N SER A 165 -24.16 20.90 -4.84
CA SER A 165 -25.49 20.99 -5.47
C SER A 165 -26.41 19.85 -5.02
N LEU A 166 -25.92 18.62 -4.80
CA LEU A 166 -26.79 17.54 -4.32
C LEU A 166 -27.35 17.83 -2.92
N ASN A 167 -26.55 18.33 -1.97
CA ASN A 167 -27.08 18.72 -0.65
C ASN A 167 -28.09 19.87 -0.72
N GLN A 168 -27.99 20.73 -1.73
CA GLN A 168 -28.90 21.84 -1.94
C GLN A 168 -30.22 21.38 -2.59
N VAL A 169 -30.14 20.47 -3.57
CA VAL A 169 -31.31 19.84 -4.22
C VAL A 169 -32.03 18.87 -3.27
N PHE A 170 -31.31 18.04 -2.50
CA PHE A 170 -31.92 17.23 -1.44
C PHE A 170 -32.48 18.10 -0.30
N GLY A 171 -31.84 19.22 0.04
CA GLY A 171 -32.34 20.19 1.01
C GLY A 171 -33.60 20.94 0.55
N GLU A 172 -33.70 21.25 -0.74
CA GLU A 172 -34.87 21.88 -1.36
C GLU A 172 -36.01 20.89 -1.58
N ASN A 173 -35.72 19.64 -1.95
CA ASN A 173 -36.72 18.58 -2.02
C ASN A 173 -37.26 18.21 -0.63
N ASN A 174 -36.46 18.32 0.44
CA ASN A 174 -36.95 18.18 1.82
C ASN A 174 -37.80 19.39 2.26
N LYS A 175 -37.55 20.59 1.72
CA LYS A 175 -38.41 21.77 1.91
C LYS A 175 -39.71 21.64 1.14
N ILE A 176 -39.69 21.17 -0.09
CA ILE A 176 -40.89 20.90 -0.88
C ILE A 176 -41.70 19.77 -0.22
N LEU A 177 -41.07 18.70 0.27
CA LEU A 177 -41.72 17.64 1.04
C LEU A 177 -42.25 18.13 2.40
N LYS A 178 -41.57 19.08 3.06
CA LYS A 178 -42.09 19.77 4.24
C LYS A 178 -43.27 20.69 3.89
N LEU A 179 -43.23 21.39 2.76
CA LEU A 179 -44.32 22.24 2.29
C LEU A 179 -45.53 21.40 1.85
N PHE A 180 -45.32 20.23 1.22
CA PHE A 180 -46.39 19.26 0.95
C PHE A 180 -46.88 18.59 2.24
N GLY A 181 -46.00 18.33 3.22
CA GLY A 181 -46.37 17.84 4.55
C GLY A 181 -47.11 18.87 5.40
N GLU A 182 -46.81 20.17 5.26
CA GLU A 182 -47.47 21.28 5.92
C GLU A 182 -48.79 21.66 5.22
N ASN A 183 -48.85 21.63 3.89
CA ASN A 183 -50.09 21.80 3.14
C ASN A 183 -51.02 20.58 3.27
N SER A 184 -50.47 19.38 3.48
CA SER A 184 -51.24 18.19 3.91
C SER A 184 -51.73 18.30 5.37
N LYS A 185 -51.01 19.01 6.26
CA LYS A 185 -51.53 19.37 7.59
C LYS A 185 -52.63 20.43 7.53
N VAL A 186 -52.61 21.33 6.54
CA VAL A 186 -53.70 22.30 6.31
C VAL A 186 -54.92 21.62 5.67
N ALA A 187 -54.73 20.71 4.70
CA ALA A 187 -55.81 19.89 4.15
C ALA A 187 -56.39 18.90 5.18
N GLY A 188 -55.53 18.28 6.00
CA GLY A 188 -55.93 17.46 7.13
C GLY A 188 -56.57 18.27 8.28
N GLY A 189 -56.26 19.56 8.40
CA GLY A 189 -56.89 20.50 9.31
C GLY A 189 -58.30 20.87 8.85
N ALA A 190 -58.50 21.20 7.58
CA ALA A 190 -59.82 21.48 7.02
C ALA A 190 -60.73 20.23 7.05
N ILE A 191 -60.21 19.05 6.74
CA ILE A 191 -60.93 17.76 6.84
C ILE A 191 -61.29 17.43 8.30
N LYS A 192 -60.39 17.68 9.27
CA LYS A 192 -60.66 17.51 10.71
C LYS A 192 -61.62 18.54 11.27
N VAL A 193 -61.66 19.77 10.72
CA VAL A 193 -62.61 20.80 11.13
C VAL A 193 -64.00 20.50 10.57
N LEU A 194 -64.11 19.94 9.34
CA LEU A 194 -65.38 19.43 8.82
C LEU A 194 -65.89 18.22 9.62
N ASP A 195 -65.02 17.27 9.99
CA ASP A 195 -65.35 16.13 10.85
C ASP A 195 -65.73 16.58 12.28
N LYS A 196 -65.04 17.59 12.83
CA LYS A 196 -65.40 18.21 14.11
C LYS A 196 -66.69 19.04 14.05
N LEU A 197 -67.06 19.62 12.90
CA LEU A 197 -68.33 20.35 12.73
C LEU A 197 -69.52 19.38 12.59
N GLN A 198 -69.33 18.22 11.95
CA GLN A 198 -70.33 17.14 11.98
C GLN A 198 -70.50 16.56 13.40
N GLN A 199 -69.42 16.44 14.18
CA GLN A 199 -69.47 15.96 15.57
C GLN A 199 -69.92 17.04 16.59
N SER A 200 -69.72 18.34 16.31
CA SER A 200 -70.13 19.43 17.22
C SER A 200 -71.63 19.73 17.19
N ASN A 201 -72.38 19.26 16.19
CA ASN A 201 -73.85 19.28 16.22
C ASN A 201 -74.46 18.14 17.07
N ILE A 202 -73.64 17.32 17.73
CA ILE A 202 -74.08 16.30 18.72
C ILE A 202 -73.91 16.82 20.17
N LEU A 203 -73.50 18.09 20.34
CA LEU A 203 -73.33 18.74 21.66
C LEU A 203 -74.59 19.41 22.22
N SER A 204 -75.79 19.06 21.75
CA SER A 204 -77.05 19.44 22.41
C SER A 204 -77.53 18.47 23.51
N SER A 205 -76.88 17.31 23.72
CA SER A 205 -77.41 16.30 24.67
C SER A 205 -76.66 16.16 25.99
N LYS A 206 -75.34 16.40 26.04
CA LYS A 206 -74.53 16.19 27.27
C LYS A 206 -74.49 17.36 28.25
N ALA A 207 -74.69 18.60 27.80
CA ALA A 207 -74.88 19.74 28.70
C ALA A 207 -76.25 19.72 29.38
N LEU A 208 -77.27 19.15 28.72
CA LEU A 208 -78.61 18.96 29.27
C LEU A 208 -78.63 17.89 30.38
N THR A 209 -77.83 16.83 30.25
CA THR A 209 -77.79 15.73 31.25
C THR A 209 -77.10 16.14 32.55
N THR A 210 -76.15 17.08 32.50
CA THR A 210 -75.45 17.56 33.70
C THR A 210 -76.32 18.52 34.53
N VAL A 211 -77.16 19.35 33.90
CA VAL A 211 -78.10 20.24 34.59
C VAL A 211 -79.26 19.47 35.25
N VAL A 212 -79.73 18.39 34.62
CA VAL A 212 -80.75 17.48 35.19
C VAL A 212 -80.23 16.67 36.38
N ASN A 213 -78.93 16.37 36.46
CA ASN A 213 -78.33 15.64 37.60
C ASN A 213 -77.84 16.54 38.75
N LEU A 214 -77.59 17.83 38.52
CA LEU A 214 -77.36 18.78 39.61
C LEU A 214 -78.63 19.10 40.38
N SER A 215 -79.78 19.16 39.70
CA SER A 215 -81.09 19.37 40.35
C SER A 215 -81.53 18.16 41.19
N SER A 216 -81.28 16.92 40.75
CA SER A 216 -81.63 15.72 41.56
C SER A 216 -80.84 15.59 42.87
N LYS A 217 -79.56 15.98 42.90
CA LYS A 217 -78.75 16.04 44.14
C LYS A 217 -79.17 17.19 45.08
N ALA A 218 -79.63 18.31 44.54
CA ALA A 218 -80.16 19.43 45.33
C ALA A 218 -81.53 19.10 45.96
N PHE A 219 -82.39 18.35 45.27
CA PHE A 219 -83.68 17.91 45.82
C PHE A 219 -83.56 16.73 46.81
N GLY A 220 -82.56 15.86 46.67
CA GLY A 220 -82.28 14.79 47.66
C GLY A 220 -81.82 15.29 49.04
N GLY A 221 -81.29 16.52 49.12
CA GLY A 221 -80.93 17.18 50.39
C GLY A 221 -82.15 17.70 51.17
N LEU A 222 -83.27 17.98 50.49
CA LEU A 222 -84.49 18.47 51.13
C LEU A 222 -85.32 17.34 51.79
N GLY A 223 -85.17 16.09 51.34
CA GLY A 223 -85.78 14.93 52.01
C GLY A 223 -85.12 14.56 53.34
N LYS A 224 -83.83 14.88 53.54
CA LYS A 224 -83.14 14.68 54.82
C LYS A 224 -83.34 15.85 55.80
N ALA A 225 -83.74 17.02 55.32
CA ALA A 225 -84.08 18.17 56.18
C ALA A 225 -85.46 18.03 56.87
N ILE A 226 -86.39 17.25 56.30
CA ILE A 226 -87.72 17.00 56.89
C ILE A 226 -87.67 15.91 58.00
N VAL A 227 -86.68 15.00 57.98
CA VAL A 227 -86.52 13.97 59.03
C VAL A 227 -85.53 14.38 60.14
N ALA A 228 -84.69 15.39 59.92
CA ALA A 228 -83.67 15.81 60.88
C ALA A 228 -84.03 17.04 61.75
N THR A 229 -85.19 17.69 61.55
CA THR A 229 -85.62 18.85 62.38
C THR A 229 -86.79 18.54 63.34
N GLY A 230 -87.21 17.28 63.47
CA GLY A 230 -88.38 16.91 64.30
C GLY A 230 -88.18 15.84 65.38
N SER A 231 -87.00 15.21 65.53
CA SER A 231 -86.91 14.00 66.39
C SER A 231 -85.72 13.89 67.32
N PHE A 232 -84.99 14.96 67.66
CA PHE A 232 -84.05 14.92 68.81
C PHE A 232 -83.93 16.28 69.51
N PHE A 233 -85.07 16.80 69.98
CA PHE A 233 -85.13 17.18 71.41
C PHE A 233 -85.40 15.86 72.15
N LEU A 234 -84.38 15.39 72.87
CA LEU A 234 -84.54 14.41 73.95
C LEU A 234 -85.46 15.01 75.02
N SER A 235 -86.16 14.14 75.75
CA SER A 235 -86.59 14.28 77.16
C SER A 235 -87.02 15.66 77.69
#